data_AF-A0A2L0F5D7-F1
#
_entry.id   AF-A0A2L0F5D7-F1
#
_cell.length_a   1.000
_cell.length_b   1.000
_cell.length_c   1.000
_cell.angle_alpha   90.00
_cell.angle_beta   90.00
_cell.angle_gamma   90.00
#
_symmetry.space_group_name_H-M   'P 1'
#
loop_
_entity.id
_entity.type
_entity.pdbx_description
1 polymer ?
#
loop_
_entity_poly.entity_id
_entity_poly.type
_entity_poly.pdbx_seq_one_letter_code
_entity_poly.pdbx_strand_id
1 'polypeptide(L)'
;MPDGIPLPTRGELVFRATLQLGETHEVGTTQFGHRRLLDVTGGTLTGDRIQATVLTGGMDLELTLSNGSVELEQINILRASDGTLIYLRSCGVAPAGDEVVRIVPDFEVPNSSSLAWLNTGKFAGIRVVDAAAGTVQLDVYDIAEVAAGEPKIQLKDPEGVPNQSWECSTETGARGSSVFTESVTLGSSLSVGASKRGTRNIIPITGGTVTGGMLLSGLSGSVLPGGADYQLIGASTILDARYALSSNDGEVIVVRNCGPFGALVPVFETRADGPYAILNTKAYVSSDPGSSPGGVSLTFYERR
;
A
#
# COMPACT_ATOMS: atom_id res chain seq x y z
N MET A 1 12.44 7.36 -7.64
CA MET A 1 13.60 7.87 -8.41
C MET A 1 13.76 9.36 -8.14
N PRO A 2 14.76 9.78 -7.35
CA PRO A 2 14.87 11.18 -6.90
C PRO A 2 14.99 12.20 -8.04
N ASP A 3 15.64 11.82 -9.15
CA ASP A 3 15.83 12.70 -10.32
C ASP A 3 14.65 12.66 -11.31
N GLY A 4 13.51 12.12 -10.89
CA GLY A 4 12.33 11.90 -11.72
C GLY A 4 12.32 10.56 -12.47
N ILE A 5 11.14 10.22 -13.00
CA ILE A 5 10.87 8.98 -13.74
C ILE A 5 10.98 9.27 -15.25
N PRO A 6 11.92 8.65 -15.98
CA PRO A 6 12.02 8.82 -17.43
C PRO A 6 10.79 8.26 -18.15
N LEU A 7 10.67 8.47 -19.47
CA LEU A 7 9.66 7.75 -20.26
C LEU A 7 9.96 6.23 -20.22
N PRO A 8 9.07 5.40 -19.64
CA PRO A 8 9.33 3.96 -19.51
C PRO A 8 9.50 3.25 -20.85
N THR A 9 8.77 3.68 -21.88
CA THR A 9 8.79 3.12 -23.24
C THR A 9 10.11 3.32 -23.99
N ARG A 10 11.06 4.07 -23.43
CA ARG A 10 12.44 4.13 -23.94
C ARG A 10 13.28 2.91 -23.52
N GLY A 11 12.82 2.18 -22.52
CA GLY A 11 13.41 0.93 -22.06
C GLY A 11 12.87 -0.29 -22.81
N GLU A 12 13.28 -1.46 -22.36
CA GLU A 12 12.82 -2.74 -22.89
C GLU A 12 11.64 -3.26 -22.08
N LEU A 13 10.54 -3.65 -22.74
CA LEU A 13 9.37 -4.20 -22.05
C LEU A 13 9.76 -5.50 -21.33
N VAL A 14 9.51 -5.56 -20.03
CA VAL A 14 9.79 -6.72 -19.18
C VAL A 14 8.56 -7.61 -19.07
N PHE A 15 7.42 -6.99 -18.76
CA PHE A 15 6.12 -7.67 -18.70
C PHE A 15 4.97 -6.67 -18.83
N ARG A 16 3.80 -7.22 -19.16
CA ARG A 16 2.50 -6.56 -18.99
C ARG A 16 1.70 -7.30 -17.92
N ALA A 17 1.06 -6.55 -17.03
CA ALA A 17 0.08 -7.08 -16.09
C ALA A 17 -1.30 -6.45 -16.31
N THR A 18 -2.34 -7.24 -16.18
CA THR A 18 -3.73 -6.79 -16.10
C THR A 18 -4.26 -7.21 -14.74
N LEU A 19 -4.52 -6.22 -13.88
CA LEU A 19 -5.10 -6.40 -12.57
C LEU A 19 -6.61 -6.29 -12.67
N GLN A 20 -7.31 -7.17 -11.98
CA GLN A 20 -8.76 -7.10 -11.82
C GLN A 20 -9.09 -6.27 -10.59
N LEU A 21 -9.91 -5.25 -10.78
CA LEU A 21 -10.38 -4.41 -9.69
C LEU A 21 -11.60 -5.01 -9.02
N GLY A 22 -11.68 -4.83 -7.70
CA GLY A 22 -12.87 -5.05 -6.90
C GLY A 22 -13.62 -3.74 -6.70
N GLU A 23 -14.02 -3.50 -5.45
CA GLU A 23 -14.68 -2.27 -5.06
C GLU A 23 -13.70 -1.08 -5.08
N THR A 24 -14.23 0.11 -5.38
CA THR A 24 -13.52 1.38 -5.20
C THR A 24 -14.09 2.06 -3.98
N HIS A 25 -13.24 2.27 -2.99
CA HIS A 25 -13.55 2.92 -1.74
C HIS A 25 -13.18 4.41 -1.82
N GLU A 26 -14.20 5.25 -1.77
CA GLU A 26 -14.04 6.71 -1.74
C GLU A 26 -13.76 7.19 -0.32
N VAL A 27 -12.52 7.62 -0.06
CA VAL A 27 -12.13 8.24 1.22
C VAL A 27 -12.46 9.74 1.21
N GLY A 28 -12.46 10.36 0.03
CA GLY A 28 -12.70 11.79 -0.15
C GLY A 28 -11.45 12.64 0.07
N THR A 29 -11.64 13.94 0.31
CA THR A 29 -10.53 14.87 0.56
C THR A 29 -9.97 14.71 1.97
N THR A 30 -8.68 14.39 2.08
CA THR A 30 -7.94 14.12 3.31
C THR A 30 -6.92 15.24 3.58
N GLN A 31 -6.04 15.07 4.57
CA GLN A 31 -4.92 15.99 4.81
C GLN A 31 -3.89 16.02 3.67
N PHE A 32 -3.92 15.04 2.75
CA PHE A 32 -2.98 14.94 1.63
C PHE A 32 -3.59 15.37 0.29
N GLY A 33 -4.90 15.16 0.11
CA GLY A 33 -5.59 15.38 -1.16
C GLY A 33 -6.83 14.49 -1.26
N HIS A 34 -7.40 14.35 -2.45
CA HIS A 34 -8.53 13.44 -2.68
C HIS A 34 -8.04 12.00 -2.84
N ARG A 35 -8.46 11.12 -1.92
CA ARG A 35 -8.01 9.73 -1.82
C ARG A 35 -9.08 8.76 -2.31
N ARG A 36 -8.65 7.82 -3.15
CA ARG A 36 -9.38 6.59 -3.47
C ARG A 36 -8.55 5.37 -3.14
N LEU A 37 -9.19 4.30 -2.71
CA LEU A 37 -8.60 2.97 -2.57
C LEU A 37 -9.34 2.03 -3.50
N LEU A 38 -8.62 1.41 -4.43
CA LEU A 38 -9.17 0.42 -5.35
C LEU A 38 -8.67 -0.96 -4.91
N ASP A 39 -9.59 -1.88 -4.68
CA ASP A 39 -9.25 -3.24 -4.32
C ASP A 39 -8.70 -3.99 -5.53
N VAL A 40 -7.62 -4.76 -5.34
CA VAL A 40 -7.14 -5.69 -6.36
C VAL A 40 -7.52 -7.11 -5.99
N THR A 41 -8.41 -7.70 -6.79
CA THR A 41 -9.00 -9.04 -6.55
C THR A 41 -8.30 -10.17 -7.30
N GLY A 42 -7.40 -9.82 -8.22
CA GLY A 42 -6.57 -10.78 -8.93
C GLY A 42 -6.01 -10.18 -10.21
N GLY A 43 -5.66 -11.05 -11.16
CA GLY A 43 -5.10 -10.62 -12.44
C GLY A 43 -4.01 -11.56 -12.97
N THR A 44 -3.42 -11.15 -14.09
CA THR A 44 -2.39 -11.91 -14.79
C THR A 44 -1.23 -11.01 -15.17
N LEU A 45 -0.03 -11.57 -15.20
CA LEU A 45 1.18 -10.91 -15.65
C LEU A 45 1.92 -11.83 -16.62
N THR A 46 2.27 -11.30 -17.79
CA THR A 46 2.95 -12.01 -18.87
C THR A 46 4.14 -11.19 -19.39
N GLY A 47 5.30 -11.84 -19.48
CA GLY A 47 6.51 -11.34 -20.12
C GLY A 47 7.43 -12.50 -20.50
N ASP A 48 8.44 -12.24 -21.32
CA ASP A 48 9.31 -13.29 -21.89
C ASP A 48 10.02 -14.14 -20.83
N ARG A 49 10.31 -13.53 -19.68
CA ARG A 49 11.05 -14.15 -18.56
C ARG A 49 10.19 -14.45 -17.33
N ILE A 50 8.90 -14.10 -17.37
CA ILE A 50 8.00 -14.24 -16.22
C ILE A 50 6.55 -14.41 -16.66
N GLN A 51 5.90 -15.43 -16.12
CA GLN A 51 4.44 -15.56 -16.13
C GLN A 51 3.98 -15.67 -14.68
N ALA A 52 2.97 -14.87 -14.30
CA ALA A 52 2.45 -14.87 -12.94
C ALA A 52 0.94 -14.60 -12.90
N THR A 53 0.36 -14.96 -11.77
CA THR A 53 -0.99 -14.54 -11.35
C THR A 53 -0.85 -13.49 -10.26
N VAL A 54 -1.72 -12.49 -10.28
CA VAL A 54 -1.86 -11.53 -9.19
C VAL A 54 -2.84 -12.14 -8.20
N LEU A 55 -2.46 -12.18 -6.92
CA LEU A 55 -3.31 -12.69 -5.86
C LEU A 55 -4.26 -11.60 -5.36
N THR A 56 -5.39 -12.01 -4.78
CA THR A 56 -6.32 -11.08 -4.13
C THR A 56 -5.65 -10.40 -2.92
N GLY A 57 -6.12 -9.19 -2.60
CA GLY A 57 -5.66 -8.43 -1.44
C GLY A 57 -4.58 -7.40 -1.75
N GLY A 58 -4.29 -7.16 -3.03
CA GLY A 58 -3.53 -5.98 -3.43
C GLY A 58 -4.31 -4.69 -3.16
N MET A 59 -3.58 -3.60 -3.02
CA MET A 59 -4.13 -2.26 -2.78
C MET A 59 -3.62 -1.30 -3.82
N ASP A 60 -4.51 -0.47 -4.36
CA ASP A 60 -4.16 0.63 -5.26
C ASP A 60 -4.70 1.93 -4.65
N LEU A 61 -3.79 2.72 -4.09
CA LEU A 61 -4.07 3.95 -3.37
C LEU A 61 -3.76 5.15 -4.26
N GLU A 62 -4.79 5.75 -4.81
CA GLU A 62 -4.67 6.93 -5.68
C GLU A 62 -4.90 8.19 -4.86
N LEU A 63 -3.99 9.15 -4.98
CA LEU A 63 -4.11 10.46 -4.37
C LEU A 63 -4.09 11.53 -5.45
N THR A 64 -5.17 12.29 -5.57
CA THR A 64 -5.19 13.51 -6.38
C THR A 64 -4.92 14.71 -5.49
N LEU A 65 -3.80 15.38 -5.71
CA LEU A 65 -3.39 16.57 -4.96
C LEU A 65 -4.23 17.80 -5.35
N SER A 66 -4.16 18.86 -4.55
CA SER A 66 -4.95 20.09 -4.76
C SER A 66 -4.64 20.84 -6.06
N ASN A 67 -3.45 20.63 -6.62
CA ASN A 67 -3.06 21.14 -7.94
C ASN A 67 -3.50 20.23 -9.11
N GLY A 68 -4.21 19.14 -8.82
CA GLY A 68 -4.71 18.14 -9.78
C GLY A 68 -3.72 17.03 -10.14
N SER A 69 -2.45 17.09 -9.72
CA SER A 69 -1.50 16.01 -10.00
C SER A 69 -1.81 14.77 -9.17
N VAL A 70 -1.46 13.60 -9.69
CA VAL A 70 -1.72 12.32 -9.03
C VAL A 70 -0.44 11.74 -8.47
N GLU A 71 -0.52 11.25 -7.23
CA GLU A 71 0.42 10.30 -6.65
C GLU A 71 -0.25 8.93 -6.50
N LEU A 72 0.55 7.89 -6.64
CA LEU A 72 0.11 6.52 -6.54
C LEU A 72 0.99 5.76 -5.55
N GLU A 73 0.34 4.98 -4.69
CA GLU A 73 0.95 3.83 -4.05
C GLU A 73 0.17 2.57 -4.44
N GLN A 74 0.89 1.52 -4.85
CA GLN A 74 0.27 0.26 -5.24
C GLN A 74 1.02 -0.90 -4.61
N ILE A 75 0.31 -1.87 -4.04
CA ILE A 75 0.90 -3.07 -3.41
C ILE A 75 0.20 -4.30 -3.97
N ASN A 76 0.96 -5.26 -4.49
CA ASN A 76 0.45 -6.49 -5.08
C ASN A 76 1.30 -7.68 -4.63
N ILE A 77 0.64 -8.82 -4.46
CA ILE A 77 1.31 -10.12 -4.28
C ILE A 77 1.12 -10.93 -5.55
N LEU A 78 2.22 -11.42 -6.12
CA LEU A 78 2.20 -12.23 -7.33
C LEU A 78 2.62 -13.66 -7.01
N ARG A 79 2.07 -14.62 -7.74
CA ARG A 79 2.56 -16.01 -7.78
C ARG A 79 2.98 -16.34 -9.19
N ALA A 80 4.28 -16.49 -9.40
CA ALA A 80 4.84 -16.94 -10.66
C ALA A 80 4.43 -18.38 -10.98
N SER A 81 4.53 -18.77 -12.25
CA SER A 81 4.16 -20.11 -12.73
C SER A 81 4.97 -21.24 -12.10
N ASP A 82 6.19 -20.95 -11.61
CA ASP A 82 7.03 -21.89 -10.87
C ASP A 82 6.68 -21.97 -9.37
N GLY A 83 5.65 -21.23 -8.93
CA GLY A 83 5.20 -21.15 -7.55
C GLY A 83 5.88 -20.05 -6.71
N THR A 84 6.91 -19.36 -7.24
CA THR A 84 7.59 -18.26 -6.55
C THR A 84 6.60 -17.16 -6.18
N LEU A 85 6.57 -16.77 -4.91
CA LEU A 85 5.85 -15.58 -4.46
C LEU A 85 6.71 -14.33 -4.62
N ILE A 86 6.10 -13.26 -5.08
CA ILE A 86 6.74 -11.96 -5.31
C ILE A 86 5.91 -10.89 -4.62
N TYR A 87 6.57 -10.08 -3.80
CA TYR A 87 6.00 -8.84 -3.30
C TYR A 87 6.35 -7.71 -4.26
N LEU A 88 5.34 -7.01 -4.76
CA LEU A 88 5.49 -5.88 -5.68
C LEU A 88 4.86 -4.65 -5.04
N ARG A 89 5.68 -3.66 -4.72
CA ARG A 89 5.20 -2.34 -4.32
C ARG A 89 5.62 -1.32 -5.38
N SER A 90 4.71 -0.47 -5.81
CA SER A 90 4.99 0.58 -6.79
C SER A 90 4.62 1.93 -6.22
N CYS A 91 5.45 2.93 -6.46
CA CYS A 91 5.02 4.33 -6.36
C CYS A 91 4.87 4.91 -7.75
N GLY A 92 4.10 5.98 -7.91
CA GLY A 92 3.95 6.62 -9.21
C GLY A 92 3.44 8.04 -9.14
N VAL A 93 3.57 8.73 -10.28
CA VAL A 93 3.12 10.11 -10.45
C VAL A 93 2.54 10.36 -11.83
N ALA A 94 1.56 11.26 -11.90
CA ALA A 94 1.03 11.83 -13.13
C ALA A 94 0.76 13.34 -13.00
N PRO A 95 1.02 14.15 -14.05
CA PRO A 95 0.60 15.56 -14.05
C PRO A 95 -0.92 15.69 -13.98
N ALA A 96 -1.40 16.90 -13.67
CA ALA A 96 -2.83 17.17 -13.67
C ALA A 96 -3.47 16.89 -15.04
N GLY A 97 -4.54 16.09 -15.02
CA GLY A 97 -5.30 15.70 -16.22
C GLY A 97 -4.68 14.59 -17.07
N ASP A 98 -3.56 13.99 -16.64
CA ASP A 98 -2.98 12.83 -17.31
C ASP A 98 -3.54 11.53 -16.69
N GLU A 99 -4.15 10.70 -17.54
CA GLU A 99 -4.70 9.39 -17.14
C GLU A 99 -3.61 8.32 -17.01
N VAL A 100 -2.41 8.60 -17.51
CA VAL A 100 -1.28 7.68 -17.52
C VAL A 100 -0.35 7.97 -16.34
N VAL A 101 -0.34 7.10 -15.34
CA VAL A 101 0.58 7.22 -14.19
C VAL A 101 1.91 6.56 -14.53
N ARG A 102 3.02 7.29 -14.39
CA ARG A 102 4.36 6.68 -14.46
C ARG A 102 4.72 6.10 -13.11
N ILE A 103 5.03 4.81 -13.08
CA ILE A 103 5.31 4.08 -11.86
C ILE A 103 6.78 3.65 -11.78
N VAL A 104 7.26 3.42 -10.56
CA VAL A 104 8.54 2.80 -10.24
C VAL A 104 8.25 1.56 -9.39
N PRO A 105 8.27 0.36 -9.97
CA PRO A 105 8.05 -0.87 -9.23
C PRO A 105 9.29 -1.28 -8.43
N ASP A 106 9.08 -1.70 -7.19
CA ASP A 106 10.05 -2.28 -6.27
C ASP A 106 9.63 -3.72 -5.93
N PHE A 107 10.43 -4.68 -6.38
CA PHE A 107 10.17 -6.11 -6.17
C PHE A 107 10.95 -6.65 -4.97
N GLU A 108 10.33 -7.53 -4.20
CA GLU A 108 11.02 -8.49 -3.34
C GLU A 108 10.69 -9.91 -3.79
N VAL A 109 11.70 -10.59 -4.29
CA VAL A 109 11.69 -11.99 -4.75
C VAL A 109 12.68 -12.78 -3.89
N PRO A 110 12.41 -14.06 -3.53
CA PRO A 110 13.39 -14.87 -2.82
C PRO A 110 14.72 -14.96 -3.57
N ASN A 111 15.83 -14.77 -2.85
CA ASN A 111 17.19 -14.72 -3.42
C ASN A 111 17.61 -16.03 -4.11
N SER A 112 16.97 -17.15 -3.75
CA SER A 112 17.19 -18.46 -4.37
C SER A 112 16.37 -18.71 -5.64
N SER A 113 15.43 -17.82 -5.99
CA SER A 113 14.59 -17.96 -7.17
C SER A 113 15.34 -17.59 -8.46
N SER A 114 14.97 -18.24 -9.56
CA SER A 114 15.41 -17.85 -10.91
C SER A 114 14.93 -16.43 -11.30
N LEU A 115 13.93 -15.90 -10.60
CA LEU A 115 13.38 -14.56 -10.78
C LEU A 115 14.07 -13.48 -9.93
N ALA A 116 15.11 -13.83 -9.16
CA ALA A 116 15.80 -12.90 -8.26
C ALA A 116 16.43 -11.68 -8.96
N TRP A 117 16.60 -11.72 -10.29
CA TRP A 117 17.04 -10.56 -11.09
C TRP A 117 16.10 -9.36 -10.98
N LEU A 118 14.82 -9.56 -10.65
CA LEU A 118 13.87 -8.48 -10.37
C LEU A 118 14.25 -7.65 -9.12
N ASN A 119 15.02 -8.21 -8.19
CA ASN A 119 15.43 -7.50 -6.98
C ASN A 119 16.37 -6.31 -7.26
N THR A 120 17.15 -6.40 -8.34
CA THR A 120 18.25 -5.48 -8.66
C THR A 120 18.06 -4.71 -9.95
N GLY A 121 17.05 -5.05 -10.75
CA GLY A 121 16.77 -4.34 -12.00
C GLY A 121 16.32 -2.91 -11.76
N LYS A 122 16.52 -2.06 -12.78
CA LYS A 122 16.12 -0.65 -12.74
C LYS A 122 14.88 -0.51 -13.59
N PHE A 123 13.72 -0.45 -12.94
CA PHE A 123 12.44 -0.50 -13.64
C PHE A 123 11.67 0.81 -13.54
N ALA A 124 10.94 1.14 -14.61
CA ALA A 124 9.85 2.09 -14.58
C ALA A 124 8.68 1.51 -15.39
N GLY A 125 7.49 2.00 -15.16
CA GLY A 125 6.31 1.49 -15.85
C GLY A 125 5.25 2.54 -16.09
N ILE A 126 4.23 2.12 -16.80
CA ILE A 126 3.02 2.86 -17.07
C ILE A 126 1.87 2.11 -16.41
N ARG A 127 1.04 2.83 -15.66
CA ARG A 127 -0.25 2.36 -15.14
C ARG A 127 -1.38 3.10 -15.84
N VAL A 128 -2.39 2.36 -16.27
CA VAL A 128 -3.63 2.88 -16.85
C VAL A 128 -4.82 2.18 -16.21
N VAL A 129 -5.81 2.95 -15.76
CA VAL A 129 -7.08 2.43 -15.23
C VAL A 129 -8.11 2.38 -16.35
N ASP A 130 -8.74 1.23 -16.54
CA ASP A 130 -9.96 1.10 -17.33
C ASP A 130 -11.13 0.85 -16.36
N ALA A 131 -11.79 1.94 -15.97
CA ALA A 131 -12.92 1.89 -15.05
C ALA A 131 -14.13 1.15 -15.63
N ALA A 132 -14.30 1.16 -16.95
CA ALA A 132 -15.41 0.47 -17.61
C ALA A 132 -15.19 -1.05 -17.63
N ALA A 133 -13.95 -1.49 -17.83
CA ALA A 133 -13.57 -2.89 -17.76
C ALA A 133 -13.34 -3.38 -16.31
N GLY A 134 -13.20 -2.46 -15.35
CA GLY A 134 -12.83 -2.80 -13.97
C GLY A 134 -11.41 -3.36 -13.88
N THR A 135 -10.47 -2.77 -14.61
CA THR A 135 -9.09 -3.27 -14.67
C THR A 135 -8.05 -2.18 -14.54
N VAL A 136 -6.84 -2.57 -14.13
CA VAL A 136 -5.63 -1.73 -14.21
C VAL A 136 -4.60 -2.45 -15.06
N GLN A 137 -4.09 -1.80 -16.10
CA GLN A 137 -2.95 -2.31 -16.87
C GLN A 137 -1.66 -1.70 -16.32
N LEU A 138 -0.65 -2.55 -16.11
CA LEU A 138 0.73 -2.16 -15.86
C LEU A 138 1.63 -2.64 -17.00
N ASP A 139 2.37 -1.73 -17.61
CA ASP A 139 3.47 -2.06 -18.52
C ASP A 139 4.78 -1.69 -17.85
N VAL A 140 5.62 -2.68 -17.54
CA VAL A 140 6.89 -2.46 -16.82
C VAL A 140 8.06 -2.69 -17.75
N TYR A 141 9.00 -1.74 -17.74
CA TYR A 141 10.16 -1.67 -18.61
C TYR A 141 11.46 -1.67 -17.80
N ASP A 142 12.49 -2.33 -18.32
CA ASP A 142 13.87 -2.17 -17.87
C ASP A 142 14.43 -0.90 -18.48
N ILE A 143 14.82 0.03 -17.61
CA ILE A 143 15.32 1.35 -17.96
C ILE A 143 16.79 1.54 -17.56
N ALA A 144 17.54 0.45 -17.41
CA ALA A 144 18.98 0.48 -17.14
C ALA A 144 19.74 1.30 -18.20
N GLU A 145 19.41 1.10 -19.48
CA GLU A 145 20.08 1.71 -20.63
C GLU A 145 19.41 3.01 -21.13
N VAL A 146 18.39 3.52 -20.42
CA VAL A 146 17.72 4.76 -20.81
C VAL A 146 18.64 5.95 -20.55
N ALA A 147 18.88 6.75 -21.60
CA ALA A 147 19.79 7.89 -21.56
C ALA A 147 19.38 8.93 -20.49
N ALA A 148 20.37 9.47 -19.79
CA ALA A 148 20.15 10.43 -18.71
C ALA A 148 19.43 11.72 -19.13
N GLY A 149 19.54 12.08 -20.41
CA GLY A 149 18.91 13.28 -21.00
C GLY A 149 17.47 13.10 -21.48
N GLU A 150 16.89 11.90 -21.36
CA GLU A 150 15.47 11.69 -21.68
C GLU A 150 14.57 12.53 -20.75
N PRO A 151 13.41 13.03 -21.25
CA PRO A 151 12.45 13.75 -20.41
C PRO A 151 11.99 12.91 -19.23
N LYS A 152 12.01 13.52 -18.04
CA LYS A 152 11.58 12.91 -16.78
C LYS A 152 10.38 13.64 -16.22
N ILE A 153 9.54 12.90 -15.52
CA ILE A 153 8.53 13.50 -14.66
C ILE A 153 9.01 13.46 -13.21
N GLN A 154 8.88 14.59 -12.53
CA GLN A 154 9.03 14.69 -11.09
C GLN A 154 7.90 15.59 -10.62
N LEU A 155 7.17 15.14 -9.60
CA LEU A 155 6.21 16.00 -8.92
C LEU A 155 6.86 16.57 -7.67
N LYS A 156 6.36 17.75 -7.31
CA LYS A 156 6.57 18.36 -6.02
C LYS A 156 5.19 18.62 -5.45
N ASP A 157 4.98 18.14 -4.23
CA ASP A 157 3.74 18.34 -3.50
C ASP A 157 3.43 19.85 -3.40
N PRO A 158 2.14 20.24 -3.48
CA PRO A 158 1.74 21.61 -3.23
C PRO A 158 2.24 22.11 -1.87
N GLU A 159 2.50 23.42 -1.78
CA GLU A 159 2.97 24.02 -0.53
C GLU A 159 2.00 23.73 0.63
N GLY A 160 2.55 23.28 1.76
CA GLY A 160 1.77 22.96 2.97
C GLY A 160 1.15 21.57 2.99
N VAL A 161 1.22 20.79 1.91
CA VAL A 161 0.81 19.38 1.92
C VAL A 161 1.89 18.56 2.62
N PRO A 162 1.56 17.80 3.68
CA PRO A 162 2.52 16.96 4.35
C PRO A 162 2.90 15.75 3.48
N ASN A 163 4.19 15.43 3.40
CA ASN A 163 4.63 14.27 2.64
C ASN A 163 4.18 12.96 3.32
N GLN A 164 3.76 11.99 2.51
CA GLN A 164 3.52 10.63 2.98
C GLN A 164 4.81 9.83 3.02
N SER A 165 5.25 9.42 4.20
CA SER A 165 6.47 8.64 4.35
C SER A 165 6.31 7.22 3.80
N TRP A 166 7.26 6.80 2.98
CA TRP A 166 7.38 5.40 2.56
C TRP A 166 7.78 4.48 3.71
N GLU A 167 8.61 5.00 4.61
CA GLU A 167 9.19 4.31 5.75
C GLU A 167 8.31 4.44 6.99
N CYS A 168 8.47 3.48 7.89
CA CYS A 168 7.73 3.47 9.14
C CYS A 168 8.24 4.55 10.08
N SER A 169 7.32 5.14 10.84
CA SER A 169 7.70 6.11 11.87
C SER A 169 8.52 5.40 12.95
N THR A 170 9.62 6.03 13.36
CA THR A 170 10.46 5.57 14.49
C THR A 170 10.15 6.32 15.78
N GLU A 171 9.08 7.12 15.77
CA GLU A 171 8.64 7.86 16.93
C GLU A 171 8.17 6.91 18.04
N THR A 172 8.26 7.37 19.28
CA THR A 172 7.82 6.60 20.45
C THR A 172 6.90 7.46 21.32
N GLY A 173 6.16 6.85 22.23
CA GLY A 173 5.35 7.59 23.19
C GLY A 173 4.48 6.68 24.04
N ALA A 174 3.92 7.25 25.11
CA ALA A 174 3.04 6.53 25.99
C ALA A 174 1.62 6.43 25.42
N ARG A 175 0.89 5.39 25.82
CA ARG A 175 -0.53 5.20 25.47
C ARG A 175 -1.40 6.16 26.28
N GLY A 176 -2.10 7.06 25.60
CA GLY A 176 -3.12 7.95 26.14
C GLY A 176 -4.52 7.34 26.10
N SER A 177 -5.51 8.15 25.74
CA SER A 177 -6.91 7.70 25.60
C SER A 177 -7.02 6.69 24.45
N SER A 178 -7.86 5.66 24.62
CA SER A 178 -8.14 4.72 23.53
C SER A 178 -8.86 5.42 22.38
N VAL A 179 -8.45 5.12 21.15
CA VAL A 179 -9.01 5.65 19.92
C VAL A 179 -10.09 4.70 19.41
N PHE A 180 -9.71 3.45 19.14
CA PHE A 180 -10.59 2.33 18.86
C PHE A 180 -9.86 1.00 19.09
N THR A 181 -10.65 -0.07 19.18
CA THR A 181 -10.17 -1.45 19.22
C THR A 181 -10.72 -2.17 17.99
N GLU A 182 -9.88 -2.99 17.36
CA GLU A 182 -10.28 -3.85 16.26
C GLU A 182 -10.02 -5.32 16.59
N SER A 183 -10.80 -6.19 15.95
CA SER A 183 -10.48 -7.61 15.77
C SER A 183 -10.37 -7.83 14.28
N VAL A 184 -9.17 -8.21 13.83
CA VAL A 184 -8.81 -8.38 12.42
C VAL A 184 -8.74 -9.86 12.13
N THR A 185 -9.47 -10.33 11.11
CA THR A 185 -9.37 -11.70 10.62
C THR A 185 -8.27 -11.80 9.57
N LEU A 186 -7.51 -12.89 9.62
CA LEU A 186 -6.30 -13.06 8.82
C LEU A 186 -6.43 -14.26 7.87
N GLY A 187 -5.82 -14.12 6.71
CA GLY A 187 -5.63 -15.19 5.73
C GLY A 187 -4.44 -16.07 6.08
N SER A 188 -4.22 -17.10 5.25
CA SER A 188 -3.02 -17.94 5.36
C SER A 188 -1.75 -17.13 5.06
N SER A 189 -0.69 -17.40 5.83
CA SER A 189 0.62 -16.78 5.64
C SER A 189 1.19 -17.06 4.24
N LEU A 190 1.69 -16.02 3.59
CA LEU A 190 2.35 -16.06 2.29
C LEU A 190 3.84 -15.74 2.49
N SER A 191 4.66 -16.78 2.52
CA SER A 191 6.11 -16.64 2.70
C SER A 191 6.79 -16.36 1.36
N VAL A 192 7.17 -15.09 1.15
CA VAL A 192 8.05 -14.70 0.02
C VAL A 192 9.46 -15.21 0.29
N GLY A 193 9.89 -15.24 1.56
CA GLY A 193 11.19 -15.77 1.97
C GLY A 193 12.29 -14.70 2.00
N ALA A 194 13.54 -15.15 2.12
CA ALA A 194 14.70 -14.26 2.20
C ALA A 194 14.94 -13.54 0.87
N SER A 195 14.86 -12.21 0.88
CA SER A 195 15.00 -11.30 -0.26
C SER A 195 16.05 -10.21 0.04
N LYS A 196 16.02 -9.11 -0.71
CA LYS A 196 17.02 -8.03 -0.67
C LYS A 196 17.01 -7.18 0.60
N ARG A 197 15.94 -7.22 1.41
CA ARG A 197 15.79 -6.44 2.66
C ARG A 197 15.70 -7.30 3.93
N GLY A 198 15.72 -8.62 3.81
CA GLY A 198 15.41 -9.55 4.90
C GLY A 198 14.42 -10.62 4.46
N THR A 199 13.77 -11.30 5.40
CA THR A 199 12.75 -12.31 5.08
C THR A 199 11.37 -11.65 5.05
N ARG A 200 10.73 -11.68 3.88
CA ARG A 200 9.38 -11.13 3.70
C ARG A 200 8.32 -12.21 3.97
N ASN A 201 7.44 -11.94 4.93
CA ASN A 201 6.22 -12.72 5.14
C ASN A 201 5.02 -11.78 5.00
N ILE A 202 3.95 -12.26 4.37
CA ILE A 202 2.75 -11.47 4.14
C ILE A 202 1.57 -12.21 4.76
N ILE A 203 0.82 -11.55 5.64
CA ILE A 203 -0.40 -12.11 6.23
C ILE A 203 -1.58 -11.30 5.72
N PRO A 204 -2.36 -11.82 4.75
CA PRO A 204 -3.50 -11.11 4.18
C PRO A 204 -4.54 -10.77 5.26
N ILE A 205 -5.16 -9.60 5.13
CA ILE A 205 -6.30 -9.21 5.97
C ILE A 205 -7.57 -9.59 5.22
N THR A 206 -8.42 -10.40 5.87
CA THR A 206 -9.65 -10.95 5.27
C THR A 206 -10.92 -10.28 5.78
N GLY A 207 -10.78 -9.34 6.72
CA GLY A 207 -11.87 -8.57 7.29
C GLY A 207 -11.71 -8.40 8.80
N GLY A 208 -12.83 -8.19 9.49
CA GLY A 208 -12.85 -8.00 10.93
C GLY A 208 -13.88 -6.97 11.37
N THR A 209 -13.79 -6.55 12.63
CA THR A 209 -14.68 -5.56 13.25
C THR A 209 -13.88 -4.47 13.93
N VAL A 210 -14.38 -3.24 13.89
CA VAL A 210 -13.84 -2.11 14.65
C VAL A 210 -14.89 -1.55 15.60
N THR A 211 -14.47 -1.21 16.82
CA THR A 211 -15.31 -0.59 17.85
C THR A 211 -14.57 0.60 18.47
N GLY A 212 -15.27 1.73 18.53
CA GLY A 212 -14.79 3.00 19.05
C GLY A 212 -14.29 2.92 20.49
N GLY A 213 -13.21 3.67 20.76
CA GLY A 213 -12.66 3.89 22.07
C GLY A 213 -13.19 5.18 22.71
N MET A 214 -12.43 5.74 23.65
CA MET A 214 -12.81 6.99 24.31
C MET A 214 -12.77 8.19 23.36
N LEU A 215 -11.79 8.26 22.44
CA LEU A 215 -11.66 9.39 21.50
C LEU A 215 -12.72 9.32 20.40
N LEU A 216 -13.03 8.13 19.88
CA LEU A 216 -13.98 7.91 18.79
C LEU A 216 -15.13 7.00 19.21
N SER A 217 -15.87 7.38 20.26
CA SER A 217 -16.93 6.53 20.83
C SER A 217 -18.07 6.20 19.86
N GLY A 218 -18.27 7.00 18.81
CA GLY A 218 -19.25 6.76 17.75
C GLY A 218 -18.78 5.80 16.65
N LEU A 219 -17.49 5.45 16.59
CA LEU A 219 -16.97 4.57 15.56
C LEU A 219 -17.47 3.14 15.79
N SER A 220 -18.08 2.56 14.78
CA SER A 220 -18.40 1.13 14.71
C SER A 220 -18.43 0.73 13.24
N GLY A 221 -17.97 -0.47 12.92
CA GLY A 221 -17.97 -0.97 11.55
C GLY A 221 -17.11 -2.20 11.37
N SER A 222 -16.59 -2.37 10.17
CA SER A 222 -15.79 -3.52 9.75
C SER A 222 -14.39 -3.13 9.33
N VAL A 223 -13.45 -4.05 9.51
CA VAL A 223 -12.20 -4.03 8.76
C VAL A 223 -12.51 -4.58 7.37
N LEU A 224 -12.13 -3.87 6.31
CA LEU A 224 -12.39 -4.30 4.94
C LEU A 224 -11.44 -5.45 4.55
N PRO A 225 -11.90 -6.45 3.79
CA PRO A 225 -11.00 -7.42 3.18
C PRO A 225 -10.10 -6.71 2.17
N GLY A 226 -8.80 -6.98 2.23
CA GLY A 226 -7.83 -6.26 1.40
C GLY A 226 -6.63 -5.80 2.21
N GLY A 227 -5.50 -5.62 1.51
CA GLY A 227 -4.24 -5.38 2.18
C GLY A 227 -3.73 -6.56 2.99
N ALA A 228 -2.73 -6.31 3.82
CA ALA A 228 -2.04 -7.32 4.60
C ALA A 228 -1.16 -6.70 5.68
N ASP A 229 -0.64 -7.53 6.57
CA ASP A 229 0.60 -7.25 7.30
C ASP A 229 1.80 -7.72 6.48
N TYR A 230 2.58 -6.75 5.97
CA TYR A 230 3.80 -6.99 5.19
C TYR A 230 5.00 -7.05 6.14
N GLN A 231 5.16 -8.18 6.82
CA GLN A 231 6.18 -8.38 7.84
C GLN A 231 7.58 -8.46 7.21
N LEU A 232 8.51 -7.69 7.76
CA LEU A 232 9.94 -7.82 7.46
C LEU A 232 10.63 -8.49 8.65
N ILE A 233 10.98 -9.75 8.47
CA ILE A 233 11.62 -10.58 9.48
C ILE A 233 13.15 -10.44 9.33
N GLY A 234 13.78 -9.93 10.39
CA GLY A 234 15.23 -9.79 10.52
C GLY A 234 15.67 -10.01 11.97
N ALA A 235 16.64 -9.21 12.44
CA ALA A 235 17.06 -9.24 13.85
C ALA A 235 15.91 -8.88 14.81
N SER A 236 15.05 -7.96 14.39
CA SER A 236 13.73 -7.70 14.94
C SER A 236 12.72 -7.78 13.80
N THR A 237 11.51 -8.25 14.08
CA THR A 237 10.43 -8.25 13.09
C THR A 237 9.79 -6.88 13.07
N ILE A 238 9.71 -6.27 11.88
CA ILE A 238 8.95 -5.05 11.63
C ILE A 238 7.63 -5.44 10.98
N LEU A 239 6.51 -5.07 11.62
CA LEU A 239 5.18 -5.21 11.05
C LEU A 239 4.88 -3.98 10.21
N ASP A 240 4.15 -4.13 9.10
CA ASP A 240 3.66 -3.02 8.26
C ASP A 240 2.27 -3.42 7.77
N ALA A 241 1.28 -3.27 8.64
CA ALA A 241 -0.11 -3.56 8.31
C ALA A 241 -0.72 -2.39 7.57
N ARG A 242 -1.26 -2.65 6.38
CA ARG A 242 -1.98 -1.65 5.57
C ARG A 242 -3.29 -2.21 5.09
N TYR A 243 -4.35 -1.47 5.36
CA TYR A 243 -5.73 -1.88 5.13
C TYR A 243 -6.66 -0.68 5.27
N ALA A 244 -7.95 -0.92 5.12
CA ALA A 244 -8.97 0.09 5.36
C ALA A 244 -10.06 -0.43 6.31
N LEU A 245 -10.70 0.51 6.99
CA LEU A 245 -11.90 0.30 7.78
C LEU A 245 -13.07 0.91 7.02
N SER A 246 -14.26 0.31 7.15
CA SER A 246 -15.53 0.92 6.78
C SER A 246 -16.34 1.11 8.04
N SER A 247 -16.76 2.34 8.32
CA SER A 247 -17.67 2.63 9.42
C SER A 247 -19.13 2.44 8.99
N ASN A 248 -20.02 2.26 9.97
CA ASN A 248 -21.46 2.08 9.74
C ASN A 248 -22.16 3.35 9.24
N ASP A 249 -21.54 4.52 9.43
CA ASP A 249 -21.97 5.80 8.86
C ASP A 249 -21.40 6.07 7.45
N GLY A 250 -20.71 5.09 6.86
CA GLY A 250 -20.28 5.11 5.46
C GLY A 250 -18.95 5.79 5.19
N GLU A 251 -18.14 6.05 6.22
CA GLU A 251 -16.78 6.58 6.05
C GLU A 251 -15.77 5.44 5.85
N VAL A 252 -14.74 5.74 5.06
CA VAL A 252 -13.57 4.88 4.90
C VAL A 252 -12.39 5.50 5.65
N ILE A 253 -11.68 4.68 6.43
CA ILE A 253 -10.46 5.08 7.14
C ILE A 253 -9.32 4.21 6.62
N VAL A 254 -8.34 4.82 5.97
CA VAL A 254 -7.10 4.13 5.58
C VAL A 254 -6.20 4.01 6.80
N VAL A 255 -5.70 2.81 7.06
CA VAL A 255 -4.84 2.52 8.20
C VAL A 255 -3.50 2.00 7.69
N ARG A 256 -2.42 2.58 8.21
CA ARG A 256 -1.09 1.96 8.18
C ARG A 256 -0.57 1.86 9.60
N ASN A 257 -0.42 0.66 10.13
CA ASN A 257 0.21 0.42 11.42
C ASN A 257 1.57 -0.23 11.24
N CYS A 258 2.65 0.50 11.54
CA CYS A 258 3.99 0.02 11.28
C CYS A 258 4.95 0.22 12.45
N GLY A 259 5.87 -0.73 12.62
CA GLY A 259 6.92 -0.70 13.63
C GLY A 259 7.29 -2.09 14.14
N PRO A 260 8.30 -2.20 15.01
CA PRO A 260 8.56 -3.43 15.74
C PRO A 260 7.52 -3.65 16.84
N PHE A 261 7.42 -4.89 17.32
CA PHE A 261 6.68 -5.20 18.55
C PHE A 261 7.14 -4.29 19.70
N GLY A 262 6.18 -3.76 20.45
CA GLY A 262 6.35 -2.81 21.54
C GLY A 262 6.40 -1.34 21.10
N ALA A 263 6.51 -1.04 19.81
CA ALA A 263 6.66 0.33 19.29
C ALA A 263 5.96 0.55 17.94
N LEU A 264 4.75 0.01 17.79
CA LEU A 264 3.91 0.23 16.62
C LEU A 264 3.31 1.64 16.61
N VAL A 265 3.49 2.33 15.48
CA VAL A 265 2.99 3.68 15.25
C VAL A 265 2.04 3.66 14.05
N PRO A 266 0.74 3.90 14.27
CA PRO A 266 -0.21 4.00 13.19
C PRO A 266 -0.22 5.40 12.58
N VAL A 267 -0.52 5.44 11.28
CA VAL A 267 -0.96 6.62 10.56
C VAL A 267 -2.35 6.31 10.01
N PHE A 268 -3.24 7.30 10.14
CA PHE A 268 -4.59 7.23 9.63
C PHE A 268 -4.78 8.29 8.55
N GLU A 269 -5.62 7.97 7.58
CA GLU A 269 -6.08 8.91 6.57
C GLU A 269 -7.59 8.80 6.44
N THR A 270 -8.26 9.93 6.62
CA THR A 270 -9.73 10.04 6.67
C THR A 270 -10.19 11.29 5.94
N ARG A 271 -11.47 11.33 5.61
CA ARG A 271 -12.13 12.53 5.11
C ARG A 271 -11.98 13.70 6.09
N ALA A 272 -11.42 14.81 5.61
CA ALA A 272 -11.03 15.95 6.43
C ALA A 272 -12.21 16.75 6.98
N ASP A 273 -13.38 16.68 6.34
CA ASP A 273 -14.65 17.26 6.83
C ASP A 273 -15.59 16.22 7.47
N GLY A 274 -15.10 14.99 7.64
CA GLY A 274 -15.85 13.87 8.19
C GLY A 274 -15.80 13.75 9.72
N PRO A 275 -16.61 12.87 10.31
CA PRO A 275 -16.70 12.68 11.76
C PRO A 275 -15.40 12.14 12.39
N TYR A 276 -14.54 11.51 11.59
CA TYR A 276 -13.26 10.93 12.04
C TYR A 276 -12.03 11.80 11.73
N ALA A 277 -12.21 13.03 11.24
CA ALA A 277 -11.13 13.94 10.81
C ALA A 277 -10.05 14.21 11.88
N ILE A 278 -10.38 14.01 13.17
CA ILE A 278 -9.39 14.09 14.26
C ILE A 278 -8.24 13.09 14.10
N LEU A 279 -8.45 11.98 13.38
CA LEU A 279 -7.43 11.00 13.02
C LEU A 279 -6.31 11.58 12.15
N ASN A 280 -6.59 12.64 11.38
CA ASN A 280 -5.60 13.24 10.49
C ASN A 280 -4.60 14.16 11.21
N THR A 281 -4.89 14.59 12.45
CA THR A 281 -4.17 15.72 13.09
C THR A 281 -3.42 15.37 14.36
N LYS A 282 -3.70 14.23 14.99
CA LYS A 282 -2.98 13.79 16.20
C LYS A 282 -1.94 12.72 15.89
N ALA A 283 -1.09 12.45 16.88
CA ALA A 283 -0.16 11.34 16.87
C ALA A 283 -0.71 10.17 17.68
N TYR A 284 -0.32 8.95 17.29
CA TYR A 284 -0.91 7.72 17.80
C TYR A 284 0.15 6.65 18.04
N VAL A 285 -0.19 5.66 18.87
CA VAL A 285 0.54 4.41 19.08
C VAL A 285 -0.45 3.26 19.17
N SER A 286 -0.05 2.03 18.85
CA SER A 286 -0.92 0.86 18.99
C SER A 286 -0.45 -0.10 20.09
N SER A 287 -1.34 -1.01 20.48
CA SER A 287 -0.93 -2.25 21.14
C SER A 287 -0.16 -3.15 20.18
N ASP A 288 0.58 -4.11 20.74
CA ASP A 288 0.97 -5.28 19.97
C ASP A 288 -0.27 -6.09 19.59
N PRO A 289 -0.20 -6.89 18.51
CA PRO A 289 -1.26 -7.83 18.16
C PRO A 289 -1.53 -8.82 19.30
N GLY A 290 -2.72 -8.74 19.89
CA GLY A 290 -3.27 -9.75 20.79
C GLY A 290 -4.02 -10.83 20.01
N SER A 291 -4.44 -11.91 20.68
CA SER A 291 -5.23 -12.97 20.05
C SER A 291 -6.70 -12.58 19.89
N SER A 292 -7.30 -12.90 18.74
CA SER A 292 -8.74 -12.80 18.49
C SER A 292 -9.19 -13.97 17.60
N PRO A 293 -10.45 -14.42 17.64
CA PRO A 293 -10.90 -15.50 16.76
C PRO A 293 -10.60 -15.23 15.29
N GLY A 294 -9.86 -16.14 14.64
CA GLY A 294 -9.51 -16.02 13.23
C GLY A 294 -8.42 -14.98 12.91
N GLY A 295 -7.77 -14.38 13.91
CA GLY A 295 -6.68 -13.44 13.67
C GLY A 295 -6.20 -12.75 14.95
N VAL A 296 -6.19 -11.42 14.95
CA VAL A 296 -5.58 -10.61 16.01
C VAL A 296 -6.49 -9.50 16.50
N SER A 297 -6.26 -9.01 17.71
CA SER A 297 -6.89 -7.78 18.20
C SER A 297 -5.84 -6.71 18.48
N LEU A 298 -6.15 -5.47 18.10
CA LEU A 298 -5.32 -4.31 18.37
C LEU A 298 -6.17 -3.20 19.00
N THR A 299 -5.55 -2.42 19.89
CA THR A 299 -6.12 -1.16 20.36
C THR A 299 -5.18 -0.03 20.03
N PHE A 300 -5.74 1.05 19.49
CA PHE A 300 -5.02 2.27 19.15
C PHE A 300 -5.24 3.33 20.22
N TYR A 301 -4.23 4.15 20.45
CA TYR A 301 -4.23 5.15 21.51
C TYR A 301 -3.67 6.47 20.98
N GLU A 302 -4.16 7.58 21.53
CA GLU A 302 -3.46 8.86 21.41
C GLU A 302 -2.05 8.71 21.97
N ARG A 303 -1.05 9.24 21.26
CA ARG A 303 0.34 9.27 21.74
C ARG A 303 0.56 10.44 22.70
N ARG A 304 1.18 10.18 23.85
CA ARG A 304 1.61 11.18 24.83
C ARG A 304 3.11 11.19 25.02
#